data_AF-A0A485CGB7-F1
#
_entry.id   AF-A0A485CGB7-F1
#
_cell.length_a   1.000
_cell.length_b   1.000
_cell.length_c   1.000
_cell.angle_alpha   90.00
_cell.angle_beta   90.00
_cell.angle_gamma   90.00
#
_symmetry.space_group_name_H-M   'P 1'
#
loop_
_entity.id
_entity.type
_entity.pdbx_description
1 polymer ?
#
loop_
_entity_poly.entity_id
_entity_poly.type
_entity_poly.pdbx_seq_one_letter_code
_entity_poly.pdbx_strand_id
1 'polypeptide(L)' 'MIYISAVGLINALGNGADEIAANLARGIAPGMRPREGWLQGQPQATFAAWTPICRRFLRRLAPIVRAIISY' A
#
# COMPACT_ATOMS: atom_id res chain seq x y z
N MET A 1 14.52 -7.91 -24.66
CA MET A 1 13.25 -7.37 -24.12
C MET A 1 12.97 -8.10 -22.82
N ILE A 2 12.73 -7.37 -21.73
CA ILE A 2 12.41 -7.97 -20.43
C ILE A 2 10.92 -7.75 -20.19
N TYR A 3 10.23 -8.80 -19.78
CA TYR A 3 8.79 -8.77 -19.49
C TYR A 3 8.53 -9.25 -18.07
N ILE A 4 7.48 -8.72 -17.47
CA ILE A 4 6.96 -9.20 -16.19
C ILE A 4 5.92 -10.27 -16.54
N SER A 5 6.21 -11.53 -16.22
CA SER A 5 5.32 -12.65 -16.47
C SER A 5 4.31 -12.87 -15.34
N ALA A 6 4.62 -12.42 -14.12
CA ALA A 6 3.75 -12.54 -12.95
C ALA A 6 4.15 -11.54 -11.86
N VAL A 7 3.21 -11.23 -10.96
CA VAL A 7 3.46 -10.38 -9.79
C VAL A 7 2.79 -10.98 -8.55
N GLY A 8 3.53 -11.07 -7.44
CA GLY A 8 3.01 -11.38 -6.11
C GLY A 8 3.09 -10.15 -5.22
N LEU A 9 2.01 -9.84 -4.49
CA LEU A 9 1.92 -8.63 -3.66
C LEU A 9 1.35 -8.97 -2.28
N ILE A 10 2.07 -8.55 -1.23
CA ILE A 10 1.62 -8.54 0.17
C ILE A 10 2.11 -7.24 0.80
N ASN A 11 1.21 -6.44 1.37
CA ASN A 11 1.57 -5.21 2.07
C ASN A 11 0.42 -4.77 3.01
N ALA A 12 0.51 -3.54 3.55
CA ALA A 12 -0.51 -3.01 4.46
C ALA A 12 -1.91 -2.79 3.83
N LEU A 13 -2.02 -2.87 2.50
CA LEU A 13 -3.28 -2.82 1.77
C LEU A 13 -3.94 -4.20 1.61
N GLY A 14 -3.23 -5.32 1.80
CA GLY A 14 -3.80 -6.66 1.61
C GLY A 14 -2.76 -7.76 1.38
N ASN A 15 -3.24 -9.00 1.28
CA ASN A 15 -2.41 -10.20 1.12
C ASN A 15 -2.46 -10.81 -0.30
N GLY A 16 -3.00 -10.06 -1.26
CA GLY A 16 -3.11 -10.46 -2.66
C GLY A 16 -3.35 -9.26 -3.56
N ALA A 17 -3.08 -9.42 -4.86
CA ALA A 17 -3.16 -8.34 -5.83
C ALA A 17 -4.56 -7.70 -5.92
N ASP A 18 -5.62 -8.51 -5.93
CA ASP A 18 -7.02 -8.04 -6.00
C ASP A 18 -7.43 -7.24 -4.76
N GLU A 19 -7.05 -7.71 -3.58
CA GLU A 19 -7.35 -7.02 -2.33
C GLU A 19 -6.61 -5.68 -2.25
N ILE A 20 -5.33 -5.70 -2.63
CA ILE A 20 -4.48 -4.50 -2.70
C ILE A 20 -5.05 -3.51 -3.73
N ALA A 21 -5.56 -3.98 -4.87
CA ALA A 21 -6.26 -3.19 -5.87
C ALA A 21 -7.42 -2.41 -5.27
N ALA A 22 -8.32 -3.15 -4.62
CA ALA A 22 -9.57 -2.63 -4.13
C ALA A 22 -9.32 -1.64 -2.99
N ASN A 23 -8.40 -1.97 -2.08
CA ASN A 23 -8.04 -1.11 -0.96
C ASN A 23 -7.26 0.13 -1.41
N LEU A 24 -6.42 0.02 -2.44
CA LEU A 24 -5.78 1.16 -3.08
C LEU A 24 -6.81 2.11 -3.72
N ALA A 25 -7.79 1.56 -4.46
CA ALA A 25 -8.85 2.35 -5.09
C ALA A 25 -9.71 3.08 -4.05
N ARG A 26 -9.98 2.44 -2.90
CA ARG A 26 -10.70 3.04 -1.75
C ARG A 26 -9.82 4.00 -0.93
N GLY A 27 -8.50 3.94 -1.07
CA GLY A 27 -7.56 4.69 -0.23
C GLY A 27 -7.52 4.24 1.23
N ILE A 28 -7.84 2.97 1.50
CA ILE A 28 -7.87 2.38 2.85
C ILE A 28 -6.73 1.37 2.96
N ALA A 29 -5.96 1.41 4.05
CA ALA A 29 -4.87 0.46 4.31
C ALA A 29 -5.08 -0.26 5.64
N PRO A 30 -5.73 -1.45 5.64
CA PRO A 30 -6.09 -2.14 6.88
C PRO A 30 -4.89 -2.45 7.80
N GLY A 31 -3.71 -2.72 7.23
CA GLY A 31 -2.49 -3.01 7.98
C GLY A 31 -1.81 -1.78 8.60
N MET A 32 -2.22 -0.56 8.21
CA MET A 32 -1.66 0.68 8.73
C MET A 32 -2.34 1.06 10.05
N ARG A 33 -1.91 0.40 11.14
CA ARG A 33 -2.43 0.60 12.50
C ARG A 33 -1.29 0.97 13.46
N PRO A 34 -1.56 1.68 14.56
CA PRO A 34 -0.58 1.86 15.62
C PRO A 34 -0.11 0.49 16.10
N ARG A 35 1.20 0.34 16.31
CA ARG A 35 1.75 -0.86 16.93
C ARG A 35 2.72 -0.46 18.02
N GLU A 36 2.33 -0.74 19.25
CA GLU A 36 3.12 -0.47 20.43
C GLU A 36 4.37 -1.36 20.46
N GLY A 37 5.40 -0.95 21.20
CA GLY A 37 6.61 -1.74 21.42
C GLY A 37 7.66 -1.70 20.29
N TRP A 38 7.41 -0.97 19.20
CA TRP A 38 8.41 -0.77 18.13
C TRP A 38 9.28 0.46 18.34
N LEU A 39 8.71 1.54 18.88
CA LEU A 39 9.42 2.78 19.14
C LEU A 39 9.47 3.05 20.65
N GLN A 40 10.67 3.01 21.21
CA GLN A 40 10.88 3.29 22.63
C GLN A 40 10.51 4.74 22.95
N GLY A 41 9.79 4.95 24.06
CA GLY A 41 9.34 6.28 24.48
C GLY A 41 8.19 6.86 23.64
N GLN A 42 7.69 6.16 22.62
CA GLN A 42 6.55 6.58 21.81
C GLN A 42 5.54 5.43 21.66
N PRO A 43 4.65 5.25 22.65
CA PRO A 43 3.72 4.12 22.68
C PRO A 43 2.77 4.08 21.47
N GLN A 44 2.45 5.24 20.89
CA GLN A 44 1.52 5.37 19.76
C GLN A 44 2.23 5.60 18.41
N ALA A 45 3.35 4.92 18.15
CA ALA A 45 4.01 5.02 16.85
C ALA A 45 3.12 4.40 15.74
N THR A 46 2.31 5.25 15.11
CA THR A 46 1.69 4.96 13.83
C THR A 46 2.70 5.26 12.73
N PHE A 47 3.18 4.23 12.03
CA PHE A 47 3.69 4.41 10.65
C PHE A 47 2.58 4.88 9.69
N ALA A 48 1.34 4.94 10.19
CA ALA A 48 0.10 5.27 9.52
C ALA A 48 -0.25 6.75 9.63
N ALA A 49 0.44 7.59 8.88
CA ALA A 49 -0.22 8.76 8.34
C ALA A 49 -0.01 8.73 6.84
N TRP A 50 -1.08 8.51 6.08
CA TRP A 50 -1.14 8.88 4.68
C TRP A 50 -0.96 10.39 4.61
N THR A 51 0.30 10.82 4.63
CA THR A 51 0.66 12.21 4.46
C THR A 51 0.04 12.71 3.15
N PRO A 52 -0.27 14.01 3.04
CA PRO A 52 -0.73 14.58 1.77
C PRO A 52 0.18 14.22 0.59
N ILE A 53 1.48 14.05 0.86
CA ILE A 53 2.52 13.55 -0.05
C ILE A 53 2.25 12.11 -0.51
N CYS A 54 1.98 11.16 0.39
CA CYS A 54 1.68 9.78 0.00
C CYS A 54 0.39 9.67 -0.84
N ARG A 55 -0.66 10.46 -0.53
CA ARG A 55 -1.89 10.49 -1.36
C ARG A 55 -1.65 11.08 -2.75
N ARG A 56 -0.75 12.05 -2.88
CA ARG A 56 -0.36 12.62 -4.17
C ARG A 56 0.51 11.65 -4.97
N PHE A 57 1.35 10.87 -4.32
CA PHE A 57 2.13 9.79 -4.92
C PHE A 57 1.23 8.66 -5.42
N LEU A 58 0.23 8.22 -4.66
CA LEU A 58 -0.74 7.22 -5.13
C LEU A 58 -1.55 7.68 -6.34
N ARG A 59 -1.97 8.95 -6.37
CA ARG A 59 -2.65 9.53 -7.55
C ARG A 59 -1.73 9.60 -8.78
N ARG A 60 -0.42 9.55 -8.58
CA ARG A 60 0.61 9.48 -9.60
C ARG A 60 1.16 8.06 -9.83
N LEU A 61 0.64 7.03 -9.15
CA LEU A 61 1.07 5.67 -9.41
C LEU A 61 0.91 5.40 -10.90
N ALA A 62 2.04 5.08 -11.52
CA ALA A 62 2.18 4.98 -12.95
C ALA A 62 1.15 4.00 -13.53
N PRO A 63 0.68 4.20 -14.78
CA PRO A 63 -0.25 3.30 -15.46
C PRO A 63 0.17 1.81 -15.38
N ILE A 64 1.47 1.52 -15.24
CA ILE A 64 2.04 0.19 -14.98
C ILE A 64 1.45 -0.49 -13.74
N VAL A 65 1.29 0.21 -12.61
CA VAL A 65 0.75 -0.40 -11.38
C VAL A 65 -0.75 -0.68 -11.52
N ARG A 66 -1.49 0.16 -12.27
CA ARG A 66 -2.88 -0.16 -12.64
C ARG A 66 -2.96 -1.35 -13.59
N ALA A 67 -2.08 -1.43 -14.58
CA ALA A 67 -2.06 -2.52 -15.55
C ALA A 67 -1.73 -3.88 -14.93
N ILE A 68 -0.86 -3.91 -13.91
CA ILE A 68 -0.49 -5.12 -13.16
C ILE A 68 -1.64 -5.61 -12.26
N ILE A 69 -2.51 -4.69 -11.83
CA ILE A 69 -3.56 -4.94 -10.84
C ILE A 69 -4.93 -5.22 -11.49
N SER A 70 -5.10 -4.92 -12.79
CA SER A 70 -6.36 -5.11 -13.53
C SER A 70 -6.32 -6.30 -14.52
N TYR A 71 -5.42 -7.26 -14.30
CA TYR A 71 -5.30 -8.50 -15.06
C TYR A 71 -5.56 -9.70 -14.16
#